data_AF-A0A1G1DSU3-F1
#
_entry.id   AF-A0A1G1DSU3-F1
#
_cell.length_a   1.000
_cell.length_b   1.000
_cell.length_c   1.000
_cell.angle_alpha   90.00
_cell.angle_beta   90.00
_cell.angle_gamma   90.00
#
_symmetry.space_group_name_H-M   'P 1'
#
loop_
_entity.id
_entity.type
_entity.pdbx_description
1 polymer ?
#
loop_
_entity_poly.entity_id
_entity_poly.type
_entity_poly.pdbx_seq_one_letter_code
_entity_poly.pdbx_strand_id
1 'polypeptide(L)'
;MAGKLIEIFTDKNLVEKIKKRLPYLFQLAELESSRAGKIEIEVGSVCERIIVTLLIYKFGEANVETEIPITESEVDAKLFGKPVSIKTITGKGLSGVKLVWTVDAQKAIEFRNNYYPSCDILALYSFNAEKKGQS
;
A
#
# COMPACT_ATOMS: atom_id res chain seq x y z
N MET A 1 -21.35 -0.43 7.37
CA MET A 1 -21.63 -0.91 5.99
C MET A 1 -20.28 -1.08 5.33
N ALA A 2 -19.88 -2.30 4.96
CA ALA A 2 -18.56 -2.53 4.38
C ALA A 2 -18.46 -1.81 3.02
N GLY A 3 -17.41 -1.02 2.81
CA GLY A 3 -17.20 -0.27 1.57
C GLY A 3 -17.01 -1.19 0.37
N LYS A 4 -17.12 -0.64 -0.85
CA LYS A 4 -16.88 -1.35 -2.12
C LYS A 4 -15.54 -2.10 -2.16
N LEU A 5 -14.56 -1.62 -1.39
CA LEU A 5 -13.25 -2.24 -1.23
C LEU A 5 -13.33 -3.70 -0.76
N ILE A 6 -14.34 -4.11 0.02
CA ILE A 6 -14.44 -5.50 0.51
C ILE A 6 -14.65 -6.50 -0.64
N GLU A 7 -15.19 -6.05 -1.78
CA GLU A 7 -15.48 -6.91 -2.92
C GLU A 7 -14.19 -7.55 -3.51
N ILE A 8 -13.02 -6.92 -3.31
CA ILE A 8 -11.74 -7.47 -3.78
C ILE A 8 -11.33 -8.74 -3.01
N PHE A 9 -11.84 -8.91 -1.79
CA PHE A 9 -11.57 -10.08 -0.94
C PHE A 9 -12.56 -11.21 -1.17
N THR A 10 -13.74 -10.91 -1.72
CA THR A 10 -14.81 -11.89 -1.96
C THR A 10 -14.84 -12.41 -3.40
N ASP A 11 -14.26 -11.67 -4.35
CA ASP A 11 -14.13 -12.12 -5.75
C ASP A 11 -13.06 -13.21 -5.86
N LYS A 12 -13.50 -14.47 -5.95
CA LYS A 12 -12.62 -15.65 -6.02
C LYS A 12 -11.66 -15.59 -7.21
N ASN A 13 -12.09 -15.10 -8.36
CA ASN A 13 -11.24 -15.03 -9.56
C ASN A 13 -10.13 -13.98 -9.37
N LEU A 14 -10.49 -12.83 -8.79
CA LEU A 14 -9.54 -11.78 -8.48
C LEU A 14 -8.53 -12.25 -7.42
N VAL A 15 -9.01 -12.89 -6.33
CA VAL A 15 -8.17 -13.43 -5.27
C VAL A 15 -7.15 -14.43 -5.84
N GLU A 16 -7.57 -15.35 -6.69
CA GLU A 16 -6.65 -16.32 -7.31
C GLU A 16 -5.65 -15.65 -8.26
N LYS A 17 -6.05 -14.59 -8.97
CA LYS A 17 -5.14 -13.80 -9.80
C LYS A 17 -4.11 -13.05 -8.94
N ILE A 18 -4.54 -12.44 -7.83
CA ILE A 18 -3.68 -11.74 -6.87
C ILE A 18 -2.64 -12.69 -6.32
N LYS A 19 -3.05 -13.86 -5.79
CA LYS A 19 -2.12 -14.88 -5.26
C LYS A 19 -1.06 -15.30 -6.26
N LYS A 20 -1.43 -15.42 -7.55
CA LYS A 20 -0.51 -15.87 -8.61
C LYS A 20 0.40 -14.77 -9.16
N ARG A 21 -0.05 -13.52 -9.19
CA ARG A 21 0.62 -12.43 -9.92
C ARG A 21 1.23 -11.35 -9.04
N LEU A 22 0.59 -11.04 -7.91
CA LEU A 22 1.04 -9.95 -7.05
C LEU A 22 2.45 -10.16 -6.48
N PRO A 23 2.85 -11.37 -6.02
CA PRO A 23 4.21 -11.60 -5.56
C PRO A 23 5.27 -11.27 -6.63
N TYR A 24 5.01 -11.67 -7.87
CA TYR A 24 5.91 -11.40 -9.00
C TYR A 24 5.98 -9.91 -9.34
N LEU A 25 4.86 -9.22 -9.37
CA LEU A 25 4.84 -7.76 -9.61
C LEU A 25 5.58 -6.99 -8.52
N PHE A 26 5.46 -7.41 -7.26
CA PHE A 26 6.18 -6.78 -6.15
C PHE A 26 7.68 -7.06 -6.21
N GLN A 27 8.09 -8.26 -6.66
CA GLN A 27 9.50 -8.54 -6.93
C GLN A 27 10.07 -7.64 -8.02
N LEU A 28 9.32 -7.39 -9.09
CA LEU A 28 9.72 -6.44 -10.13
C LEU A 28 9.88 -5.02 -9.57
N ALA A 29 8.91 -4.56 -8.76
CA ALA A 29 9.00 -3.26 -8.10
C ALA A 29 10.24 -3.16 -7.19
N GLU A 30 10.55 -4.20 -6.42
CA GLU A 30 11.77 -4.25 -5.61
C GLU A 30 13.04 -4.19 -6.47
N LEU A 31 13.09 -4.88 -7.61
CA LEU A 31 14.24 -4.88 -8.51
C LEU A 31 14.46 -3.52 -9.18
N GLU A 32 13.38 -2.87 -9.62
CA GLU A 32 13.41 -1.55 -10.25
C GLU A 32 13.81 -0.45 -9.26
N SER A 33 13.38 -0.55 -8.01
CA SER A 33 13.71 0.38 -6.92
C SER A 33 14.92 -0.05 -6.09
N SER A 34 15.78 -0.92 -6.62
CA SER A 34 17.00 -1.37 -5.94
C SER A 34 18.26 -0.77 -6.55
N ARG A 35 19.13 -0.25 -5.69
CA ARG A 35 20.48 0.18 -6.07
C ARG A 35 21.53 -0.63 -5.32
N ALA A 36 22.42 -1.29 -6.07
CA ALA A 36 23.44 -2.19 -5.52
C ALA A 36 22.87 -3.25 -4.55
N GLY A 37 21.68 -3.79 -4.86
CA GLY A 37 21.01 -4.81 -4.04
C GLY A 37 20.32 -4.27 -2.78
N LYS A 38 20.28 -2.95 -2.58
CA LYS A 38 19.52 -2.31 -1.50
C LYS A 38 18.25 -1.69 -2.05
N ILE A 39 17.12 -2.10 -1.48
CA ILE A 39 15.79 -1.57 -1.81
C ILE A 39 15.67 -0.15 -1.24
N GLU A 40 15.34 0.80 -2.10
CA GLU A 40 15.10 2.19 -1.71
C GLU A 40 13.65 2.40 -1.25
N ILE A 41 13.40 3.55 -0.62
CA ILE A 41 12.12 3.84 0.03
C ILE A 41 10.98 4.06 -0.98
N GLU A 42 11.32 4.41 -2.23
CA GLU A 42 10.40 4.62 -3.35
C GLU A 42 9.66 3.36 -3.78
N VAL A 43 10.14 2.17 -3.39
CA VAL A 43 9.46 0.89 -3.65
C VAL A 43 8.02 0.91 -3.14
N GLY A 44 7.75 1.63 -2.05
CA GLY A 44 6.40 1.80 -1.51
C GLY A 44 5.47 2.45 -2.53
N SER A 45 5.92 3.53 -3.18
CA SER A 45 5.14 4.24 -4.20
C SER A 45 4.93 3.41 -5.46
N VAL A 46 5.91 2.57 -5.85
CA VAL A 46 5.73 1.63 -6.98
C VAL A 46 4.68 0.57 -6.63
N CYS A 47 4.76 0.00 -5.43
CA CYS A 47 3.78 -0.96 -4.94
C CYS A 47 2.38 -0.35 -4.80
N GLU A 48 2.25 0.88 -4.31
CA GLU A 48 0.98 1.62 -4.26
C GLU A 48 0.34 1.70 -5.65
N ARG A 49 1.11 2.05 -6.69
CA ARG A 49 0.62 2.10 -8.08
C ARG A 49 0.13 0.74 -8.60
N ILE A 50 0.79 -0.36 -8.23
CA ILE A 50 0.32 -1.72 -8.58
C ILE A 50 -1.06 -1.98 -7.98
N ILE A 51 -1.30 -1.54 -6.75
CA ILE A 51 -2.58 -1.73 -6.05
C ILE A 51 -3.65 -0.79 -6.58
N VAL A 52 -3.33 0.47 -6.87
CA VAL A 52 -4.26 1.37 -7.56
C VAL A 52 -4.68 0.78 -8.91
N THR A 53 -3.74 0.20 -9.66
CA THR A 53 -4.03 -0.48 -10.94
C THR A 53 -4.97 -1.69 -10.75
N LEU A 54 -4.82 -2.44 -9.66
CA LEU A 54 -5.74 -3.53 -9.30
C LEU A 54 -7.17 -3.02 -9.03
N LEU A 55 -7.30 -1.86 -8.36
CA LEU A 55 -8.59 -1.22 -8.13
C LEU A 55 -9.22 -0.77 -9.46
N ILE A 56 -8.46 -0.16 -10.35
CA ILE A 56 -8.91 0.21 -11.71
C ILE A 56 -9.35 -1.04 -12.48
N TYR A 57 -8.58 -2.12 -12.42
CA TYR A 57 -8.93 -3.38 -13.09
C TYR A 57 -10.27 -3.96 -12.60
N LYS A 58 -10.53 -3.88 -11.29
CA LYS A 58 -11.75 -4.44 -10.68
C LYS A 58 -12.97 -3.53 -10.83
N PHE A 59 -12.81 -2.22 -10.65
CA PHE A 59 -13.91 -1.27 -10.53
C PHE A 59 -14.04 -0.33 -11.73
N GLY A 60 -13.06 -0.29 -12.63
CA GLY A 60 -13.01 0.61 -13.78
C GLY A 60 -12.41 1.97 -13.43
N GLU A 61 -11.71 2.57 -14.40
CA GLU A 61 -11.01 3.85 -14.27
C GLU A 61 -11.94 4.99 -13.80
N ALA A 62 -13.17 5.04 -14.32
CA ALA A 62 -14.16 6.06 -13.94
C ALA A 62 -14.56 6.02 -12.45
N ASN A 63 -14.25 4.93 -11.73
CA ASN A 63 -14.60 4.76 -10.32
C ASN A 63 -13.39 4.85 -9.39
N VAL A 64 -12.19 5.12 -9.92
CA VAL A 64 -10.95 5.20 -9.16
C VAL A 64 -10.22 6.49 -9.49
N GLU A 65 -10.22 7.43 -8.55
CA GLU A 65 -9.44 8.67 -8.67
C GLU A 65 -8.01 8.42 -8.21
N THR A 66 -7.04 8.63 -9.11
CA THR A 66 -5.61 8.36 -8.88
C THR A 66 -4.76 9.61 -8.72
N GLU A 67 -5.25 10.75 -9.21
CA GLU A 67 -4.54 12.03 -9.16
C GLU A 67 -4.69 12.68 -7.78
N ILE A 68 -4.24 11.97 -6.75
CA ILE A 68 -4.16 12.47 -5.38
C ILE A 68 -2.84 13.21 -5.21
N PRO A 69 -2.84 14.47 -4.73
CA PRO A 69 -1.61 15.18 -4.46
C PRO A 69 -0.73 14.41 -3.48
N ILE A 70 0.59 14.34 -3.74
CA ILE A 70 1.55 13.71 -2.82
C ILE A 70 1.62 14.38 -1.43
N THR A 71 1.03 15.58 -1.30
CA THR A 71 0.90 16.33 -0.04
C THR A 71 -0.35 15.96 0.75
N GLU A 72 -1.30 15.26 0.14
CA GLU A 72 -2.51 14.77 0.81
C GLU A 72 -2.10 13.71 1.83
N SER A 73 -2.53 13.88 3.08
CA SER A 73 -2.18 12.95 4.14
C SER A 73 -2.97 11.65 3.97
N GLU A 74 -2.25 10.53 3.93
CA GLU A 74 -2.77 9.14 3.95
C GLU A 74 -3.53 8.65 2.72
N VAL A 75 -4.14 9.53 1.92
CA VAL A 75 -4.98 9.12 0.80
C VAL A 75 -4.12 8.81 -0.42
N ASP A 76 -4.17 7.57 -0.90
CA ASP A 76 -3.42 7.12 -2.06
C ASP A 76 -4.32 7.01 -3.31
N ALA A 77 -5.62 6.79 -3.11
CA ALA A 77 -6.65 6.82 -4.15
C ALA A 77 -8.03 7.11 -3.55
N LYS A 78 -9.02 7.44 -4.39
CA LYS A 78 -10.44 7.40 -4.00
C LYS A 78 -11.22 6.39 -4.82
N LEU A 79 -11.92 5.49 -4.15
CA LEU A 79 -12.77 4.47 -4.75
C LEU A 79 -14.24 4.87 -4.58
N PHE A 80 -14.92 5.16 -5.69
CA PHE A 80 -16.27 5.77 -5.68
C PHE A 80 -16.33 7.02 -4.78
N GLY A 81 -15.33 7.90 -4.88
CA GLY A 81 -15.20 9.12 -4.08
C GLY A 81 -14.81 8.90 -2.61
N LYS A 82 -14.63 7.66 -2.15
CA LYS A 82 -14.19 7.36 -0.77
C LYS A 82 -12.68 7.20 -0.68
N PRO A 83 -12.00 7.87 0.26
CA PRO A 83 -10.54 7.80 0.39
C PRO A 83 -10.08 6.41 0.81
N VAL A 84 -9.00 5.96 0.20
CA VAL A 84 -8.32 4.68 0.48
C VAL A 84 -6.84 4.96 0.70
N SER A 85 -6.32 4.47 1.83
CA SER A 85 -4.89 4.39 2.08
C SER A 85 -4.39 2.98 1.77
N ILE A 86 -3.25 2.89 1.08
CA ILE A 86 -2.58 1.66 0.69
C ILE A 86 -1.27 1.60 1.46
N LYS A 87 -1.04 0.50 2.18
CA LYS A 87 0.19 0.31 2.95
C LYS A 87 0.83 -1.02 2.61
N THR A 88 2.08 -1.00 2.15
CA THR A 88 2.87 -2.21 1.93
C THR A 88 3.85 -2.44 3.06
N ILE A 89 3.85 -3.67 3.59
CA ILE A 89 4.67 -4.08 4.73
C ILE A 89 5.41 -5.36 4.35
N THR A 90 6.74 -5.30 4.41
CA THR A 90 7.62 -6.45 4.15
C THR A 90 8.38 -6.78 5.43
N GLY A 91 8.25 -8.00 5.95
CA GLY A 91 8.96 -8.38 7.17
C GLY A 91 8.49 -9.67 7.82
N LYS A 92 9.08 -10.00 8.98
CA LYS A 92 8.69 -11.14 9.82
C LYS A 92 7.52 -10.83 10.77
N GLY A 93 7.09 -9.56 10.85
CA GLY A 93 5.96 -9.12 11.67
C GLY A 93 5.39 -7.78 11.20
N LEU A 94 4.27 -7.37 11.81
CA LEU A 94 3.54 -6.13 11.50
C LEU A 94 4.11 -4.92 12.27
N SER A 95 5.43 -4.74 12.28
CA SER A 95 6.09 -3.64 12.98
C SER A 95 6.57 -2.55 12.01
N GLY A 96 6.53 -1.28 12.43
CA GLY A 96 7.16 -0.18 11.69
C GLY A 96 6.29 0.42 10.58
N VAL A 97 4.99 0.17 10.59
CA VAL A 97 4.03 0.85 9.70
C VAL A 97 3.97 2.33 10.07
N LYS A 98 4.24 3.21 9.12
CA LYS A 98 4.23 4.66 9.33
C LYS A 98 2.85 5.22 9.01
N LEU A 99 2.29 5.95 9.96
CA LEU A 99 1.09 6.77 9.77
C LEU A 99 1.45 8.17 9.24
N VAL A 100 2.63 8.68 9.60
CA VAL A 100 3.16 9.96 9.14
C VAL A 100 4.66 9.88 8.90
N TRP A 101 5.15 10.65 7.93
CA TRP A 101 6.57 10.79 7.62
C TRP A 101 7.16 12.04 8.30
N THR A 102 7.22 12.05 9.62
CA THR A 102 7.92 13.10 10.39
C THR A 102 9.02 12.52 11.26
N VAL A 103 10.17 13.20 11.26
CA VAL A 103 11.26 12.99 12.23
C VAL A 103 11.32 14.10 13.27
N ASP A 104 10.51 15.15 13.10
CA ASP A 104 10.40 16.26 14.04
C ASP A 104 9.54 15.85 15.25
N ALA A 105 10.08 16.03 16.46
CA ALA A 105 9.45 15.58 17.69
C ALA A 105 8.17 16.36 18.03
N GLN A 106 8.11 17.66 17.74
CA GLN A 106 6.93 18.48 18.04
C GLN A 106 5.78 18.10 17.10
N LYS A 107 6.06 17.97 15.80
CA LYS A 107 5.09 17.49 14.81
C LYS A 107 4.64 16.06 15.07
N ALA A 108 5.53 15.20 15.58
CA ALA A 108 5.15 13.84 15.97
C ALA A 108 4.17 13.83 17.16
N ILE A 109 4.39 14.69 18.16
CA ILE A 109 3.47 14.86 19.30
C ILE A 109 2.14 15.44 18.84
N GLU A 110 2.19 16.47 18.00
CA GLU A 110 0.99 17.08 17.42
C GLU A 110 0.17 16.06 16.63
N PHE A 111 0.82 15.29 15.74
CA PHE A 111 0.18 14.21 15.01
C PHE A 111 -0.46 13.20 15.98
N ARG A 112 0.29 12.74 16.99
CA ARG A 112 -0.23 11.79 17.99
C ARG A 112 -1.50 12.30 18.68
N ASN A 113 -1.57 13.60 18.98
CA ASN A 113 -2.70 14.18 19.72
C ASN A 113 -3.94 14.43 18.84
N ASN A 114 -3.74 14.64 17.54
CA ASN A 114 -4.80 15.06 16.61
C ASN A 114 -5.19 13.98 15.60
N TYR A 115 -4.41 12.90 15.49
CA TYR A 115 -4.65 11.86 14.51
C TYR A 115 -5.95 11.10 14.79
N TYR A 116 -6.75 10.95 13.74
CA TYR A 116 -7.92 10.08 13.72
C TYR A 116 -8.01 9.39 12.36
N PRO A 117 -8.22 8.06 12.30
CA PRO A 117 -8.36 7.34 11.04
C PRO A 117 -9.53 7.90 10.22
N SER A 118 -9.23 8.43 9.04
CA SER A 118 -10.21 9.13 8.18
C SER A 118 -10.54 8.38 6.89
N CYS A 119 -9.81 7.31 6.58
CA CYS A 119 -9.95 6.54 5.35
C CYS A 119 -9.89 5.03 5.58
N ASP A 120 -10.41 4.26 4.62
CA ASP A 120 -10.26 2.80 4.61
C ASP A 120 -8.80 2.44 4.31
N ILE A 121 -8.23 1.47 5.02
CA ILE A 121 -6.83 1.04 4.82
C ILE A 121 -6.78 -0.33 4.14
N LEU A 122 -6.12 -0.39 3.00
CA LEU A 122 -5.71 -1.63 2.34
C LEU A 122 -4.26 -1.94 2.71
N ALA A 123 -4.08 -2.82 3.69
CA ALA A 123 -2.77 -3.27 4.12
C ALA A 123 -2.33 -4.55 3.38
N LEU A 124 -1.14 -4.49 2.78
CA LEU A 124 -0.51 -5.63 2.11
C LEU A 124 0.70 -6.07 2.91
N TYR A 125 0.65 -7.32 3.34
CA TYR A 125 1.71 -7.94 4.11
C TYR A 125 2.38 -9.04 3.28
N SER A 126 3.67 -8.87 3.01
CA SER A 126 4.50 -9.88 2.36
C SER A 126 5.49 -10.47 3.37
N PHE A 127 5.43 -11.79 3.53
CA PHE A 127 6.39 -12.55 4.31
C PHE A 127 7.42 -13.17 3.36
N ASN A 128 8.65 -12.66 3.39
CA ASN A 128 9.75 -13.24 2.63
C ASN A 128 10.41 -14.35 3.47
N ALA A 129 10.03 -15.60 3.21
CA ALA A 129 10.55 -16.77 3.93
C ALA A 129 12.04 -17.05 3.62
N GLU A 130 12.59 -16.45 2.56
CA GLU A 130 13.92 -16.79 2.02
C GLU A 130 15.08 -15.88 2.48
N LYS A 131 14.85 -14.83 3.29
CA LYS A 131 15.96 -14.08 3.93
C LYS A 131 16.53 -14.81 5.15
N LYS A 132 16.88 -16.09 5.00
CA LYS A 132 17.78 -16.85 5.88
C LYS A 132 19.08 -17.08 5.10
N GLY A 133 20.12 -16.30 5.37
CA GLY A 133 21.47 -16.65 4.90
C GLY A 133 22.33 -15.56 4.27
N GLN A 134 22.13 -14.28 4.61
CA GLN A 134 23.17 -13.28 4.39
C GLN A 134 23.39 -12.50 5.68
N SER A 135 24.27 -13.07 6.51
CA SER A 135 24.95 -12.44 7.64
C SER A 135 26.41 -12.29 7.28
#